data_AF-A0A3B7AD92-F1
#
_entry.id   AF-A0A3B7AD92-F1
#
_cell.length_a   1.000
_cell.length_b   1.000
_cell.length_c   1.000
_cell.angle_alpha   90.00
_cell.angle_beta   90.00
_cell.angle_gamma   90.00
#
_symmetry.space_group_name_H-M   'P 1'
#
loop_
_entity.id
_entity.type
_entity.pdbx_description
1 polymer ?
#
loop_
_entity_poly.entity_id
_entity_poly.type
_entity_poly.pdbx_seq_one_letter_code
_entity_poly.pdbx_strand_id
1 'polypeptide(L)'
;MTLVLSQCDPVTPISFDWPQSAGSLVDLAKGGVDLAGLIMGGTTTIESWLIAQRVLPALRDKGLATLCFNLDFHHQEKRSALCLPLPDGSAFICNALGVWSPLKKDEAAHEIQYIGSRYAPGDHWQGCFDACLCLPDGTSHPLTPCDVASFWAELTGERLSGFASGILDHLEAIGHGVVDKVFTTQGRLGL
;
A
#
# COMPACT_ATOMS: atom_id res chain seq x y z
N MET A 1 34.00 0.65 -30.87
CA MET A 1 32.59 0.21 -30.68
C MET A 1 32.06 0.98 -29.49
N THR A 2 31.42 2.11 -29.75
CA THR A 2 30.99 3.06 -28.70
C THR A 2 29.59 2.65 -28.29
N LEU A 3 29.44 2.20 -27.04
CA LEU A 3 28.12 1.99 -26.41
C LEU A 3 27.46 3.35 -26.28
N VAL A 4 26.41 3.57 -27.08
CA VAL A 4 25.47 4.68 -26.87
C VAL A 4 24.67 4.29 -25.64
N LEU A 5 24.99 4.93 -24.51
CA LEU A 5 24.11 4.96 -23.35
C LEU A 5 22.80 5.56 -23.82
N SER A 6 21.75 4.73 -23.87
CA SER A 6 20.37 5.20 -24.06
C SER A 6 20.12 6.23 -22.97
N GLN A 7 20.09 7.51 -23.35
CA GLN A 7 19.67 8.57 -22.46
C GLN A 7 18.21 8.25 -22.13
N CYS A 8 17.96 7.83 -20.89
CA CYS A 8 16.60 7.87 -20.35
C CYS A 8 16.18 9.34 -20.41
N ASP A 9 15.19 9.65 -21.25
CA ASP A 9 14.58 10.96 -21.27
C ASP A 9 14.24 11.37 -19.83
N PRO A 10 14.52 12.61 -19.41
CA PRO A 10 14.17 13.07 -18.08
C PRO A 10 12.65 12.94 -17.93
N VAL A 11 12.21 12.04 -17.05
CA VAL A 11 10.80 11.85 -16.73
C VAL A 11 10.30 13.18 -16.17
N THR A 12 9.46 13.89 -16.95
CA THR A 12 8.88 15.15 -16.51
C THR A 12 8.12 14.92 -15.21
N PRO A 13 8.44 15.63 -14.12
CA PRO A 13 7.75 15.46 -12.85
C PRO A 13 6.26 15.80 -13.04
N ILE A 14 5.39 14.94 -12.53
CA ILE A 14 3.94 15.18 -12.56
C ILE A 14 3.62 16.23 -11.51
N SER A 15 3.01 17.34 -11.93
CA SER A 15 2.36 18.29 -11.03
C SER A 15 0.87 17.98 -10.97
N PHE A 16 0.32 17.82 -9.77
CA PHE A 16 -1.12 17.63 -9.54
C PHE A 16 -1.61 18.56 -8.44
N ASP A 17 -2.89 18.93 -8.56
CA ASP A 17 -3.64 19.60 -7.51
C ASP A 17 -3.98 18.56 -6.43
N TRP A 18 -3.72 18.90 -5.17
CA TRP A 18 -3.87 17.98 -4.03
C TRP A 18 -5.08 18.41 -3.16
N PRO A 19 -5.86 17.47 -2.58
CA PRO A 19 -5.76 16.01 -2.63
C PRO A 19 -6.46 15.37 -3.85
N GLN A 20 -5.98 14.19 -4.28
CA GLN A 20 -6.57 13.37 -5.36
C GLN A 20 -6.56 11.88 -5.00
N SER A 21 -7.50 11.13 -5.60
CA SER A 21 -7.57 9.68 -5.44
C SER A 21 -6.44 8.94 -6.14
N ALA A 22 -6.09 7.75 -5.65
CA ALA A 22 -5.05 6.90 -6.22
C ALA A 22 -5.29 6.61 -7.71
N GLY A 23 -6.54 6.30 -8.09
CA GLY A 23 -6.91 6.07 -9.49
C GLY A 23 -6.72 7.32 -10.37
N SER A 24 -7.13 8.49 -9.89
CA SER A 24 -6.97 9.76 -10.61
C SER A 24 -5.49 10.09 -10.86
N LEU A 25 -4.62 9.81 -9.88
CA LEU A 25 -3.18 10.02 -10.01
C LEU A 25 -2.55 9.08 -11.06
N VAL A 26 -3.01 7.83 -11.13
CA VAL A 26 -2.57 6.88 -12.19
C VAL A 26 -3.02 7.36 -13.56
N ASP A 27 -4.25 7.85 -13.70
CA ASP A 27 -4.75 8.38 -14.97
C ASP A 27 -3.97 9.62 -15.42
N LEU A 28 -3.63 10.50 -14.48
CA LEU A 28 -2.75 11.65 -14.76
C LEU A 28 -1.34 11.19 -15.16
N ALA A 29 -0.81 10.15 -14.53
CA ALA A 29 0.52 9.64 -14.81
C ALA A 29 0.69 9.03 -16.20
N LYS A 30 -0.40 8.57 -16.83
CA LYS A 30 -0.40 8.14 -18.24
C LYS A 30 -0.12 9.30 -19.20
N GLY A 31 -0.40 10.54 -18.80
CA GLY A 31 -0.18 11.73 -19.61
C GLY A 31 1.28 11.89 -20.03
N GLY A 32 1.53 11.90 -21.34
CA GLY A 32 2.87 12.11 -21.91
C GLY A 32 3.80 10.89 -21.87
N VAL A 33 3.28 9.69 -21.59
CA VAL A 33 4.07 8.45 -21.61
C VAL A 33 3.90 7.72 -22.94
N ASP A 34 5.00 7.30 -23.56
CA ASP A 34 4.97 6.37 -24.69
C ASP A 34 4.66 4.94 -24.21
N LEU A 35 3.37 4.64 -24.08
CA LEU A 35 2.90 3.32 -23.66
C LEU A 35 3.31 2.22 -24.64
N ALA A 36 3.36 2.52 -25.94
CA ALA A 36 3.76 1.54 -26.96
C ALA A 36 5.24 1.20 -26.80
N GLY A 37 6.09 2.20 -26.59
CA GLY A 37 7.51 2.01 -26.25
C GLY A 37 7.73 1.14 -25.02
N LEU A 38 6.95 1.37 -23.94
CA LEU A 38 7.05 0.56 -22.72
C LEU A 38 6.69 -0.92 -22.94
N ILE A 39 5.62 -1.19 -23.71
CA ILE A 39 5.18 -2.55 -24.04
C ILE A 39 6.25 -3.24 -24.90
N MET A 40 6.74 -2.57 -25.94
CA MET A 40 7.80 -3.10 -26.80
C MET A 40 9.12 -3.32 -26.04
N GLY A 41 9.36 -2.53 -25.00
CA GLY A 41 10.48 -2.69 -24.06
C GLY A 41 10.31 -3.81 -23.03
N GLY A 42 9.19 -4.55 -23.05
CA GLY A 42 8.95 -5.71 -22.18
C GLY A 42 8.29 -5.39 -20.84
N THR A 43 7.73 -4.19 -20.66
CA THR A 43 6.99 -3.84 -19.43
C THR A 43 5.65 -4.60 -19.41
N THR A 44 5.52 -5.57 -18.51
CA THR A 44 4.32 -6.43 -18.39
C THR A 44 3.23 -5.86 -17.48
N THR A 45 3.60 -4.97 -16.55
CA THR A 45 2.69 -4.33 -15.60
C THR A 45 2.78 -2.81 -15.70
N ILE A 46 2.18 -2.25 -16.76
CA ILE A 46 2.25 -0.81 -17.07
C ILE A 46 1.79 0.06 -15.89
N GLU A 47 0.69 -0.31 -15.23
CA GLU A 47 0.17 0.44 -14.09
C GLU A 47 1.16 0.44 -12.91
N SER A 48 1.71 -0.72 -12.56
CA SER A 48 2.73 -0.84 -11.52
C SER A 48 3.95 0.02 -11.84
N TRP A 49 4.38 0.01 -13.11
CA TRP A 49 5.48 0.86 -13.58
C TRP A 49 5.15 2.35 -13.45
N LEU A 50 3.95 2.79 -13.86
CA LEU A 50 3.51 4.19 -13.76
C LEU A 50 3.49 4.66 -12.30
N ILE A 51 2.99 3.81 -11.40
CA ILE A 51 2.97 4.10 -9.97
C ILE A 51 4.40 4.28 -9.46
N ALA A 52 5.26 3.28 -9.67
CA ALA A 52 6.62 3.27 -9.16
C ALA A 52 7.49 4.40 -9.71
N GLN A 53 7.38 4.69 -11.01
CA GLN A 53 8.28 5.61 -11.71
C GLN A 53 7.78 7.04 -11.77
N ARG A 54 6.47 7.28 -11.62
CA ARG A 54 5.92 8.63 -11.75
C ARG A 54 5.11 9.09 -10.55
N VAL A 55 4.25 8.23 -10.00
CA VAL A 55 3.36 8.64 -8.91
C VAL A 55 4.10 8.69 -7.57
N LEU A 56 4.78 7.61 -7.18
CA LEU A 56 5.46 7.54 -5.87
C LEU A 56 6.52 8.63 -5.66
N PRO A 57 7.37 8.99 -6.65
CA PRO A 57 8.30 10.10 -6.48
C PRO A 57 7.59 11.42 -6.16
N ALA A 58 6.52 11.73 -6.89
CA ALA A 58 5.77 12.97 -6.68
C ALA A 58 5.03 12.98 -5.32
N LEU A 59 4.57 11.83 -4.82
CA LEU A 59 3.95 11.70 -3.50
C LEU A 59 4.98 11.82 -2.35
N ARG A 60 6.21 11.33 -2.56
CA ARG A 60 7.31 11.50 -1.60
C ARG A 60 7.65 12.97 -1.40
N ASP A 61 7.67 13.75 -2.48
CA ASP A 61 7.89 15.20 -2.43
C ASP A 61 6.78 15.95 -1.67
N LYS A 62 5.59 15.33 -1.52
CA LYS A 62 4.47 15.84 -0.71
C LYS A 62 4.54 15.41 0.75
N GLY A 63 5.55 14.64 1.15
CA GLY A 63 5.78 14.26 2.53
C GLY A 63 4.95 13.06 3.01
N LEU A 64 4.39 12.25 2.10
CA LEU A 64 3.55 11.10 2.49
C LEU A 64 4.37 9.94 3.03
N ALA A 65 3.97 9.47 4.21
CA ALA A 65 4.54 8.30 4.84
C ALA A 65 3.97 7.00 4.24
N THR A 66 4.77 5.94 4.26
CA THR A 66 4.40 4.60 3.78
C THR A 66 4.32 3.64 4.96
N LEU A 67 3.21 2.91 5.07
CA LEU A 67 3.10 1.76 5.95
C LEU A 67 3.84 0.58 5.30
N CYS A 68 4.73 -0.03 6.07
CA CYS A 68 5.58 -1.13 5.68
C CYS A 68 5.18 -2.33 6.55
N PHE A 69 4.65 -3.40 5.94
CA PHE A 69 4.22 -4.61 6.64
C PHE A 69 5.16 -5.76 6.30
N ASN A 70 5.64 -6.48 7.32
CA ASN A 70 6.55 -7.60 7.13
C ASN A 70 6.02 -8.87 7.79
N LEU A 71 6.28 -10.00 7.16
CA LEU A 71 5.99 -11.33 7.67
C LEU A 71 7.24 -12.19 7.51
N ASP A 72 7.86 -12.56 8.64
CA ASP A 72 9.11 -13.31 8.69
C ASP A 72 8.91 -14.68 9.37
N PHE A 73 8.46 -15.67 8.62
CA PHE A 73 8.40 -17.04 9.14
C PHE A 73 9.79 -17.66 9.15
N HIS A 74 10.24 -18.13 10.31
CA HIS A 74 11.45 -18.94 10.41
C HIS A 74 11.45 -20.05 9.34
N HIS A 75 12.47 -20.04 8.48
CA HIS A 75 12.69 -20.96 7.36
C HIS A 75 11.87 -20.73 6.07
N GLN A 76 11.19 -19.58 5.94
CA GLN A 76 10.59 -19.15 4.67
C GLN A 76 11.17 -17.80 4.21
N GLU A 77 10.90 -17.46 2.95
CA GLU A 77 11.27 -16.15 2.40
C GLU A 77 10.44 -15.05 3.08
N LYS A 78 11.14 -14.03 3.60
CA LYS A 78 10.50 -12.84 4.20
C LYS A 78 9.59 -12.19 3.17
N ARG A 79 8.33 -11.99 3.53
CA ARG A 79 7.36 -11.26 2.70
C ARG A 79 7.20 -9.86 3.22
N SER A 80 7.15 -8.89 2.32
CA SER A 80 6.96 -7.49 2.68
C SER A 80 5.93 -6.88 1.74
N ALA A 81 5.00 -6.09 2.28
CA ALA A 81 4.04 -5.34 1.50
C ALA A 81 4.04 -3.88 1.95
N LEU A 82 3.71 -2.98 1.04
CA LEU A 82 3.70 -1.54 1.30
C LEU A 82 2.30 -1.00 1.08
N CYS A 83 1.91 -0.01 1.88
CA CYS A 83 0.70 0.76 1.69
C CYS A 83 1.01 2.24 1.86
N LEU A 84 0.69 3.04 0.85
CA LEU A 84 0.76 4.49 0.89
C LEU A 84 -0.68 5.03 0.83
N PRO A 85 -1.30 5.28 2.00
CA PRO A 85 -2.63 5.85 2.05
C PRO A 85 -2.63 7.33 1.63
N LEU A 86 -3.75 7.76 1.05
CA LEU A 86 -4.00 9.13 0.63
C LEU A 86 -5.10 9.77 1.51
N PRO A 87 -5.15 11.10 1.63
CA PRO A 87 -6.12 11.78 2.49
C PRO A 87 -7.60 11.54 2.15
N ASP A 88 -7.92 11.13 0.92
CA ASP A 88 -9.29 10.78 0.53
C ASP A 88 -9.71 9.37 0.98
N GLY A 89 -8.77 8.60 1.55
CA GLY A 89 -8.94 7.22 1.99
C GLY A 89 -8.56 6.16 0.94
N SER A 90 -8.29 6.56 -0.30
CA SER A 90 -7.70 5.65 -1.30
C SER A 90 -6.22 5.38 -0.97
N ALA A 91 -5.61 4.37 -1.58
CA ALA A 91 -4.21 4.03 -1.31
C ALA A 91 -3.50 3.44 -2.52
N PHE A 92 -2.16 3.53 -2.52
CA PHE A 92 -1.31 2.68 -3.35
C PHE A 92 -0.78 1.52 -2.51
N ILE A 93 -0.93 0.30 -3.01
CA ILE A 93 -0.34 -0.87 -2.36
C ILE A 93 0.73 -1.49 -3.23
N CYS A 94 1.78 -2.03 -2.61
CA CYS A 94 2.74 -2.92 -3.22
C CYS A 94 2.62 -4.27 -2.55
N ASN A 95 2.27 -5.30 -3.30
CA ASN A 95 2.17 -6.65 -2.75
C ASN A 95 3.56 -7.28 -2.53
N ALA A 96 3.58 -8.46 -1.90
CA ALA A 96 4.81 -9.22 -1.66
C ALA A 96 5.60 -9.62 -2.91
N LEU A 97 5.03 -9.49 -4.11
CA LEU A 97 5.71 -9.73 -5.40
C LEU A 97 6.30 -8.45 -6.01
N GLY A 98 6.20 -7.31 -5.33
CA GLY A 98 6.69 -6.03 -5.84
C GLY A 98 5.78 -5.37 -6.88
N VAL A 99 4.51 -5.80 -6.98
CA VAL A 99 3.54 -5.24 -7.92
C VAL A 99 2.72 -4.17 -7.24
N TRP A 100 2.75 -2.96 -7.80
CA TRP A 100 1.97 -1.83 -7.34
C TRP A 100 0.58 -1.79 -7.96
N SER A 101 -0.42 -1.41 -7.17
CA SER A 101 -1.79 -1.15 -7.64
C SER A 101 -2.48 -0.04 -6.83
N PRO A 102 -3.41 0.70 -7.44
CA PRO A 102 -4.26 1.64 -6.74
C PRO A 102 -5.46 0.90 -6.12
N LEU A 103 -5.82 1.28 -4.91
CA LEU A 103 -7.05 0.85 -4.24
C LEU A 103 -7.99 2.03 -4.07
N LYS A 104 -9.28 1.80 -4.32
CA LYS A 104 -10.33 2.74 -3.93
C LYS A 104 -10.46 2.77 -2.41
N LYS A 105 -11.09 3.81 -1.88
CA LYS A 105 -11.30 4.00 -0.44
C LYS A 105 -11.75 2.73 0.30
N ASP A 106 -12.87 2.15 -0.14
CA ASP A 106 -13.45 0.98 0.53
C ASP A 106 -12.53 -0.26 0.44
N GLU A 107 -11.82 -0.42 -0.68
CA GLU A 107 -10.87 -1.52 -0.88
C GLU A 107 -9.64 -1.37 0.01
N ALA A 108 -9.15 -0.13 0.14
CA ALA A 108 -7.98 0.18 0.96
C ALA A 108 -8.31 -0.02 2.45
N ALA A 109 -9.45 0.51 2.91
CA ALA A 109 -9.93 0.29 4.26
C ALA A 109 -10.12 -1.19 4.58
N HIS A 110 -10.74 -1.95 3.66
CA HIS A 110 -10.93 -3.39 3.81
C HIS A 110 -9.59 -4.14 3.92
N GLU A 111 -8.61 -3.83 3.06
CA GLU A 111 -7.30 -4.50 3.09
C GLU A 111 -6.55 -4.25 4.42
N ILE A 112 -6.59 -3.01 4.93
CA ILE A 112 -5.93 -2.71 6.21
C ILE A 112 -6.69 -3.28 7.40
N GLN A 113 -8.03 -3.32 7.36
CA GLN A 113 -8.84 -4.05 8.36
C GLN A 113 -8.53 -5.56 8.35
N TYR A 114 -8.34 -6.13 7.16
CA TYR A 114 -7.97 -7.54 7.02
C TYR A 114 -6.62 -7.82 7.69
N ILE A 115 -5.62 -6.95 7.52
CA ILE A 115 -4.34 -7.06 8.25
C ILE A 115 -4.58 -7.05 9.77
N GLY A 116 -5.33 -6.07 10.28
CA GLY A 116 -5.60 -5.97 11.72
C GLY A 116 -6.27 -7.22 12.27
N SER A 117 -7.36 -7.66 11.64
CA SER A 117 -8.13 -8.83 12.09
C SER A 117 -7.33 -10.14 12.03
N ARG A 118 -6.37 -10.25 11.11
CA ARG A 118 -5.57 -11.46 10.90
C ARG A 118 -4.31 -11.50 11.74
N TYR A 119 -3.60 -10.38 11.86
CA TYR A 119 -2.27 -10.30 12.46
C TYR A 119 -2.22 -9.55 13.78
N ALA A 120 -3.32 -8.91 14.19
CA ALA A 120 -3.45 -8.26 15.49
C ALA A 120 -4.83 -8.49 16.15
N PRO A 121 -5.30 -9.76 16.32
CA PRO A 121 -6.46 -10.02 17.17
C PRO A 121 -6.04 -9.83 18.64
N GLY A 122 -6.11 -8.57 19.09
CA GLY A 122 -5.53 -8.05 20.32
C GLY A 122 -4.45 -7.01 19.99
N ASP A 123 -4.20 -6.06 20.89
CA ASP A 123 -3.28 -4.91 20.66
C ASP A 123 -1.78 -5.31 20.63
N HIS A 124 -1.45 -6.38 19.90
CA HIS A 124 -0.11 -6.89 19.65
C HIS A 124 -0.07 -7.64 18.32
N TRP A 125 1.06 -7.56 17.61
CA TRP A 125 1.27 -8.34 16.39
C TRP A 125 1.44 -9.83 16.68
N GLN A 126 0.94 -10.68 15.79
CA GLN A 126 1.00 -12.14 15.86
C GLN A 126 1.84 -12.74 14.73
N GLY A 127 2.34 -13.96 14.93
CA GLY A 127 2.82 -14.79 13.82
C GLY A 127 4.02 -14.23 13.07
N CYS A 128 5.01 -13.68 13.78
CA CYS A 128 6.21 -13.05 13.20
C CYS A 128 5.88 -11.88 12.25
N PHE A 129 4.71 -11.27 12.42
CA PHE A 129 4.31 -10.06 11.73
C PHE A 129 4.87 -8.83 12.45
N ASP A 130 5.29 -7.84 11.68
CA ASP A 130 5.60 -6.51 12.17
C ASP A 130 5.13 -5.43 11.18
N ALA A 131 4.98 -4.21 11.68
CA ALA A 131 4.70 -3.04 10.88
C ALA A 131 5.63 -1.89 11.27
N CYS A 132 6.01 -1.08 10.28
CA CYS A 132 6.70 0.18 10.52
C CYS A 132 6.16 1.30 9.61
N LEU A 133 6.31 2.53 10.06
CA LEU A 133 6.07 3.73 9.28
C LEU A 133 7.38 4.19 8.66
N CYS A 134 7.44 4.19 7.35
CA CYS A 134 8.57 4.64 6.55
C CYS A 134 8.30 6.10 6.13
N LEU A 135 9.06 7.05 6.68
CA LEU A 135 8.93 8.47 6.38
C LEU A 135 9.70 8.84 5.08
N PRO A 136 9.32 9.95 4.40
CA PRO A 136 9.96 10.40 3.15
C PRO A 136 11.47 10.63 3.24
N ASP A 137 11.98 10.96 4.43
CA ASP A 137 13.40 11.18 4.72
C ASP A 137 14.20 9.87 4.87
N GLY A 138 13.52 8.73 4.73
CA GLY A 138 14.11 7.39 4.87
C GLY A 138 14.16 6.88 6.31
N THR A 139 13.70 7.65 7.29
CA THR A 139 13.56 7.15 8.66
C THR A 139 12.40 6.17 8.76
N SER A 140 12.55 5.19 9.64
CA SER A 140 11.54 4.16 9.87
C SER A 140 11.30 3.97 11.35
N HIS A 141 10.02 3.90 11.73
CA HIS A 141 9.60 3.72 13.12
C HIS A 141 8.69 2.50 13.24
N PRO A 142 8.95 1.56 14.16
CA PRO A 142 8.05 0.45 14.39
C PRO A 142 6.69 0.96 14.87
N LEU A 143 5.62 0.29 14.45
CA LEU A 143 4.25 0.62 14.82
C LEU A 143 3.64 -0.51 15.65
N THR A 144 2.84 -0.14 16.65
CA THR A 144 1.86 -1.05 17.25
C THR A 144 0.61 -1.15 16.37
N PRO A 145 -0.26 -2.15 16.59
CA PRO A 145 -1.57 -2.22 15.93
C PRO A 145 -2.40 -0.93 16.10
N CYS A 146 -2.44 -0.37 17.31
CA CYS A 146 -3.10 0.91 17.58
C CYS A 146 -2.46 2.10 16.82
N ASP A 147 -1.15 2.11 16.64
CA ASP A 147 -0.49 3.18 15.87
C ASP A 147 -0.90 3.13 14.39
N VAL A 148 -1.02 1.93 13.79
CA VAL A 148 -1.51 1.78 12.40
C VAL A 148 -2.94 2.32 12.26
N ALA A 149 -3.84 1.97 13.20
CA ALA A 149 -5.21 2.44 13.17
C ALA A 149 -5.32 3.96 13.40
N SER A 150 -4.50 4.51 14.29
CA SER A 150 -4.46 5.95 14.58
C SER A 150 -3.93 6.74 13.39
N PHE A 151 -2.82 6.30 12.80
CA PHE A 151 -2.26 6.90 11.59
C PHE A 151 -3.27 6.91 10.44
N TRP A 152 -3.98 5.79 10.22
CA TRP A 152 -5.02 5.72 9.19
C TRP A 152 -6.14 6.72 9.45
N ALA A 153 -6.65 6.78 10.67
CA ALA A 153 -7.74 7.68 11.05
C ALA A 153 -7.35 9.15 10.98
N GLU A 154 -6.13 9.51 11.39
CA GLU A 154 -5.60 10.87 11.30
C GLU A 154 -5.46 11.33 9.84
N LEU A 155 -5.00 10.45 8.96
CA LEU A 155 -4.77 10.78 7.57
C LEU A 155 -6.05 10.81 6.74
N THR A 156 -6.94 9.82 6.93
CA THR A 156 -8.10 9.58 6.04
C THR A 156 -9.43 10.02 6.65
N GLY A 157 -9.46 10.27 7.96
CA GLY A 157 -10.70 10.49 8.72
C GLY A 157 -11.51 9.22 9.02
N GLU A 158 -11.03 8.03 8.61
CA GLU A 158 -11.76 6.77 8.76
C GLU A 158 -11.20 5.91 9.90
N ARG A 159 -12.08 5.36 10.74
CA ARG A 159 -11.66 4.46 11.83
C ARG A 159 -11.76 3.00 11.39
N LEU A 160 -10.68 2.25 11.58
CA LEU A 160 -10.62 0.82 11.26
C LEU A 160 -11.00 -0.02 12.49
N SER A 161 -12.04 -0.84 12.37
CA SER A 161 -12.48 -1.75 13.44
C SER A 161 -11.60 -3.00 13.56
N GLY A 162 -10.82 -3.34 12.53
CA GLY A 162 -9.95 -4.52 12.50
C GLY A 162 -8.84 -4.53 13.55
N PHE A 163 -8.59 -3.42 14.24
CA PHE A 163 -7.57 -3.27 15.29
C PHE A 163 -8.16 -3.08 16.70
N ALA A 164 -9.46 -3.35 16.88
CA ALA A 164 -10.15 -3.11 18.15
C ALA A 164 -9.70 -4.08 19.26
N SER A 165 -9.56 -3.56 20.48
CA SER A 165 -8.93 -4.20 21.64
C SER A 165 -9.92 -4.84 22.65
N GLY A 166 -11.22 -4.95 22.33
CA GLY A 166 -12.26 -5.44 23.24
C GLY A 166 -12.82 -6.84 22.92
N ILE A 167 -13.24 -7.59 23.95
CA ILE A 167 -13.89 -8.93 23.81
C ILE A 167 -15.20 -8.87 23.01
N LEU A 168 -15.97 -7.78 23.13
CA LEU A 168 -17.18 -7.53 22.34
C LEU A 168 -16.85 -7.15 20.89
N ASP A 169 -15.79 -6.37 20.69
CA ASP A 169 -15.33 -5.96 19.36
C ASP A 169 -14.69 -7.13 18.60
N HIS A 170 -14.08 -8.09 19.30
CA HIS A 170 -13.62 -9.35 18.73
C HIS A 170 -14.78 -10.18 18.16
N LEU A 171 -15.96 -10.18 18.78
CA LEU A 171 -17.12 -10.89 18.24
C LEU A 171 -17.67 -10.22 16.98
N GLU A 172 -17.59 -8.89 16.88
CA GLU A 172 -18.00 -8.13 15.70
C GLU A 172 -17.00 -8.31 14.55
N ALA A 173 -15.69 -8.25 14.84
CA ALA A 173 -14.63 -8.54 13.87
C ALA A 173 -14.63 -10.01 13.40
N ILE A 174 -14.90 -10.97 14.30
CA ILE A 174 -15.10 -12.38 13.95
C ILE A 174 -16.41 -12.55 13.15
N GLY A 175 -17.49 -11.85 13.51
CA GLY A 175 -18.76 -11.88 12.79
C GLY A 175 -18.63 -11.43 11.34
N HIS A 176 -17.89 -10.35 11.10
CA HIS A 176 -17.53 -9.90 9.74
C HIS A 176 -16.56 -10.86 9.05
N GLY A 177 -15.56 -11.40 9.77
CA GLY A 177 -14.59 -12.35 9.23
C GLY A 177 -15.15 -13.75 8.90
N VAL A 178 -16.23 -14.20 9.54
CA VAL A 178 -16.89 -15.48 9.23
C VAL A 178 -17.76 -15.38 7.97
N VAL A 179 -18.37 -14.23 7.71
CA VAL A 179 -19.07 -13.99 6.43
C VAL A 179 -18.07 -14.01 5.27
N ASP A 180 -16.85 -13.53 5.49
CA ASP A 180 -15.80 -13.51 4.47
C ASP A 180 -15.06 -14.85 4.33
N LYS A 181 -14.96 -15.68 5.38
CA LYS A 181 -14.35 -17.03 5.31
C LYS A 181 -15.09 -18.05 4.44
N VAL A 182 -16.31 -17.74 3.99
CA VAL A 182 -17.02 -18.55 2.98
C VAL A 182 -16.46 -18.28 1.57
N PHE A 183 -15.73 -17.18 1.38
CA PHE A 183 -15.01 -16.85 0.16
C PHE A 183 -13.50 -16.90 0.42
N THR A 184 -12.77 -17.64 -0.40
CA THR A 184 -11.31 -17.75 -0.33
C THR A 184 -10.65 -16.45 -0.81
N THR A 185 -10.75 -15.36 -0.06
CA THR A 185 -10.05 -14.09 -0.33
C THR A 185 -8.69 -14.12 0.36
N GLN A 186 -7.65 -14.48 -0.40
CA GLN A 186 -6.29 -14.08 -0.07
C GLN A 186 -6.23 -12.54 -0.18
N GLY A 187 -5.82 -11.85 0.88
CA GLY A 187 -5.63 -10.39 0.85
C GLY A 187 -4.72 -9.96 -0.30
N ARG A 188 -4.98 -8.79 -0.90
CA ARG A 188 -4.28 -8.32 -2.11
C ARG A 188 -2.79 -8.07 -1.87
N LEU A 189 -2.38 -7.89 -0.62
CA LEU A 189 -0.97 -7.72 -0.24
C LEU A 189 -0.15 -9.02 -0.31
N GLY A 190 -0.78 -10.20 -0.35
CA GLY A 190 -0.08 -11.48 -0.44
C GLY A 190 0.63 -11.92 0.85
N LEU A 191 0.20 -11.36 1.99
CA LEU A 191 0.66 -11.70 3.35
C LEU A 191 -0.19 -12.82 3.97
#